data_AF-A0ABD5MHE0-F1
#
_entry.id   AF-A0ABD5MHE0-F1
#
_cell.length_a   1.000
_cell.length_b   1.000
_cell.length_c   1.000
_cell.angle_alpha   90.00
_cell.angle_beta   90.00
_cell.angle_gamma   90.00
#
_symmetry.space_group_name_H-M   'P 1'
#
loop_
_entity.id
_entity.type
_entity.pdbx_description
1 polymer ?
#
loop_
_entity_poly.entity_id
_entity_poly.type
_entity_poly.pdbx_seq_one_letter_code
_entity_poly.pdbx_strand_id
1 'polypeptide(L)'
;MAKEQKQVRELQEGSYVMMEDSPCKINAYSTAKPGKHGSAKARIEGRGVFDGKKRSLSQPVDAKVWVPIIERKGGQVVSVTGEDAQIMDLDTYETFTMRVPDDEDLSPDDEIEYLEYEGQRKIV
;
A
#
# COMPACT_ATOMS: atom_id res chain seq x y z
N MET A 1 -15.56 -0.05 4.86
CA MET A 1 -14.22 0.58 4.93
C MET A 1 -13.24 -0.45 4.42
N ALA A 2 -12.32 -0.09 3.53
CA ALA A 2 -11.35 -1.01 2.94
C ALA A 2 -10.19 -1.32 3.91
N LYS A 3 -10.48 -1.65 5.18
CA LYS A 3 -9.46 -1.92 6.21
C LYS A 3 -9.97 -2.88 7.27
N GLU A 4 -9.06 -3.64 7.86
CA GLU A 4 -9.32 -4.59 8.95
C GLU A 4 -8.43 -4.32 10.16
N GLN A 5 -8.79 -4.82 11.34
CA GLN A 5 -7.95 -4.73 12.53
C GLN A 5 -7.14 -6.01 12.72
N LYS A 6 -5.83 -5.86 12.94
CA LYS A 6 -4.93 -6.95 13.35
C LYS A 6 -4.13 -6.58 14.58
N GLN A 7 -3.62 -7.57 15.30
CA GLN A 7 -2.65 -7.27 16.35
C GLN A 7 -1.28 -6.99 15.73
N VAL A 8 -0.52 -6.12 16.38
CA VAL A 8 0.83 -5.75 15.92
C VAL A 8 1.74 -6.97 15.72
N ARG A 9 1.64 -7.99 16.60
CA ARG A 9 2.39 -9.26 16.47
C ARG A 9 2.08 -10.08 15.23
N GLU A 10 0.97 -9.81 14.55
CA GLU A 10 0.55 -10.52 13.34
C GLU A 10 1.10 -9.85 12.07
N LEU A 11 1.70 -8.66 12.20
CA LEU A 11 2.33 -7.98 11.07
C LEU A 11 3.63 -8.68 10.66
N GLN A 12 3.92 -8.60 9.37
CA GLN A 12 5.11 -9.20 8.75
C GLN A 12 5.73 -8.20 7.77
N GLU A 13 7.02 -8.30 7.53
CA GLU A 13 7.67 -7.56 6.46
C GLU A 13 7.03 -7.94 5.11
N GLY A 14 6.84 -6.93 4.24
CA GLY A 14 6.14 -7.09 2.97
C GLY A 14 4.62 -6.91 3.04
N SER A 15 3.99 -7.03 4.22
CA SER A 15 2.55 -6.78 4.38
C SER A 15 2.24 -5.28 4.54
N TYR A 16 0.96 -4.92 4.68
CA TYR A 16 0.52 -3.53 4.79
C TYR A 16 0.04 -3.17 6.21
N VAL A 17 0.18 -1.89 6.55
CA VAL A 17 -0.38 -1.30 7.78
C VAL A 17 -0.63 0.19 7.57
N MET A 18 -1.64 0.74 8.23
CA MET A 18 -1.88 2.18 8.27
C MET A 18 -0.87 2.85 9.20
N MET A 19 -0.14 3.85 8.69
CA MET A 19 0.74 4.72 9.48
C MET A 19 0.43 6.17 9.11
N GLU A 20 0.14 7.02 10.10
CA GLU A 20 -0.23 8.43 9.87
C GLU A 20 -1.35 8.56 8.82
N ASP A 21 -2.41 7.76 9.01
CA ASP A 21 -3.58 7.68 8.11
C ASP A 21 -3.25 7.34 6.65
N SER A 22 -2.05 6.81 6.38
CA SER A 22 -1.60 6.44 5.04
C SER A 22 -1.31 4.93 4.94
N PRO A 23 -1.72 4.25 3.86
CA PRO A 23 -1.40 2.85 3.63
C PRO A 23 0.10 2.69 3.34
N CYS A 24 0.78 1.89 4.15
CA CYS A 24 2.23 1.67 4.05
C CYS A 24 2.56 0.19 3.87
N LYS A 25 3.53 -0.11 3.00
CA LYS A 25 4.17 -1.43 2.93
C LYS A 25 5.26 -1.51 4.00
N ILE A 26 5.24 -2.55 4.81
CA ILE A 26 6.20 -2.80 5.88
C ILE A 26 7.52 -3.24 5.25
N ASN A 27 8.62 -2.58 5.61
CA ASN A 27 9.97 -2.92 5.15
C ASN A 27 10.88 -3.44 6.27
N ALA A 28 10.52 -3.20 7.54
CA ALA A 28 11.22 -3.75 8.68
C ALA A 28 10.27 -3.95 9.87
N TYR A 29 10.42 -5.06 10.59
CA TYR A 29 9.71 -5.32 11.84
C TYR A 29 10.68 -5.81 12.92
N SER A 30 10.71 -5.13 14.07
CA SER A 30 11.56 -5.51 15.20
C SER A 30 10.81 -5.45 16.52
N THR A 31 11.22 -6.27 17.49
CA THR A 31 10.65 -6.26 18.85
C THR A 31 11.73 -6.07 19.89
N ALA A 32 11.42 -5.28 20.92
CA ALA A 32 12.25 -5.16 22.11
C ALA A 32 11.75 -6.13 23.17
N LYS A 33 12.69 -6.84 23.82
CA LYS A 33 12.35 -7.69 24.96
C LYS A 33 11.66 -6.85 26.04
N PRO A 34 10.54 -7.33 26.59
CA PRO A 34 9.89 -6.64 27.68
C PRO A 34 10.82 -6.52 28.89
N GLY A 35 10.72 -5.41 29.62
CA GLY A 35 11.30 -5.32 30.96
C GLY A 35 10.60 -6.28 31.93
N LYS A 36 11.00 -6.28 33.22
CA LYS A 36 10.51 -7.21 34.25
C LYS A 36 8.97 -7.38 34.32
N HIS A 37 8.19 -6.38 33.91
CA HIS A 37 6.72 -6.39 33.97
C HIS A 37 6.05 -5.85 32.69
N GLY A 38 6.78 -5.75 31.56
CA GLY A 38 6.27 -5.11 30.35
C GLY A 38 5.69 -6.08 29.32
N SER A 39 4.85 -5.59 28.40
CA SER A 39 4.61 -6.23 27.10
C SER A 39 5.75 -5.89 26.16
N ALA A 40 6.09 -6.81 25.23
CA ALA A 40 7.04 -6.50 24.17
C ALA A 40 6.53 -5.30 23.35
N LYS A 41 7.43 -4.41 22.95
CA LYS A 41 7.11 -3.31 22.03
C LYS A 41 7.66 -3.65 20.66
N ALA A 42 6.83 -3.48 19.64
CA ALA A 42 7.28 -3.55 18.26
C ALA A 42 7.68 -2.15 17.76
N ARG A 43 8.66 -2.12 16.86
CA ARG A 43 8.95 -1.00 15.98
C ARG A 43 8.82 -1.51 14.54
N ILE A 44 7.92 -0.88 13.81
CA ILE A 44 7.61 -1.19 12.41
C ILE A 44 8.06 0.01 11.58
N GLU A 45 8.79 -0.26 10.52
CA GLU A 45 9.15 0.75 9.52
C GLU A 45 8.49 0.39 8.19
N GLY A 46 8.13 1.40 7.41
CA GLY A 46 7.46 1.19 6.15
C GLY A 46 7.57 2.37 5.22
N ARG A 47 7.06 2.19 4.00
CA ARG A 47 6.96 3.22 2.98
C ARG A 47 5.52 3.31 2.48
N GLY A 48 5.00 4.52 2.35
CA GLY A 48 3.67 4.76 1.80
C GLY A 48 3.56 4.19 0.39
N VAL A 49 2.47 3.49 0.12
CA VAL A 49 2.26 2.78 -1.15
C VAL A 49 2.14 3.76 -2.32
N PHE A 50 1.37 4.83 -2.11
CA PHE A 50 1.04 5.83 -3.15
C PHE A 50 1.94 7.07 -3.12
N ASP A 51 2.45 7.47 -1.96
CA ASP A 51 3.25 8.71 -1.82
C ASP A 51 4.75 8.47 -1.64
N GLY A 52 5.17 7.21 -1.50
CA GLY A 52 6.57 6.84 -1.34
C GLY A 52 7.23 7.35 -0.05
N LYS A 53 6.52 7.99 0.89
CA LYS A 53 7.11 8.56 2.10
C LYS A 53 7.45 7.49 3.11
N LYS A 54 8.62 7.59 3.76
CA LYS A 54 9.03 6.68 4.84
C LYS A 54 8.26 7.04 6.11
N ARG A 55 7.74 6.03 6.82
CA ARG A 55 7.01 6.17 8.08
C ARG A 55 7.42 5.09 9.07
N SER A 56 7.14 5.31 10.35
CA SER A 56 7.37 4.32 11.40
C SER A 56 6.25 4.32 12.43
N LEU A 57 5.97 3.15 13.00
CA LEU A 57 4.99 2.93 14.05
C LEU A 57 5.65 2.16 15.20
N SER A 58 5.40 2.59 16.44
CA SER A 58 5.79 1.82 17.62
C SER A 58 4.59 1.62 18.54
N GLN A 59 4.29 0.36 18.82
CA GLN A 59 3.11 -0.06 19.59
C GLN A 59 3.43 -1.33 20.38
N PRO A 60 2.73 -1.58 21.51
CA PRO A 60 2.72 -2.90 22.15
C PRO A 60 2.33 -4.00 21.14
N VAL A 61 2.95 -5.18 21.25
CA VAL A 61 2.71 -6.29 20.30
C VAL A 61 1.27 -6.81 20.30
N ASP A 62 0.52 -6.56 21.37
CA ASP A 62 -0.88 -6.94 21.56
C ASP A 62 -1.88 -5.83 21.18
N ALA A 63 -1.39 -4.62 20.88
CA ALA A 63 -2.22 -3.51 20.41
C ALA A 63 -2.83 -3.83 19.04
N LYS A 64 -4.05 -3.34 18.82
CA LYS A 64 -4.72 -3.42 17.52
C LYS A 64 -4.34 -2.24 16.63
N VAL A 65 -4.09 -2.52 15.37
CA VAL A 65 -3.78 -1.56 14.32
C VAL A 65 -4.65 -1.81 13.10
N TRP A 66 -4.83 -0.80 12.27
CA TRP A 66 -5.55 -0.92 11.01
C TRP A 66 -4.62 -1.40 9.90
N VAL A 67 -5.06 -2.41 9.16
CA VAL A 67 -4.41 -2.93 7.96
C VAL A 67 -5.29 -2.56 6.76
N PRO A 68 -4.77 -1.82 5.77
CA PRO A 68 -5.53 -1.51 4.56
C PRO A 68 -5.70 -2.76 3.71
N ILE A 69 -6.87 -2.89 3.10
CA ILE A 69 -7.17 -3.86 2.04
C ILE A 69 -6.89 -3.12 0.75
N ILE A 70 -5.69 -3.32 0.22
CA ILE A 70 -5.27 -2.75 -1.07
C ILE A 70 -5.60 -3.76 -2.15
N GLU A 71 -6.42 -3.37 -3.10
CA GLU A 71 -6.86 -4.24 -4.19
C GLU A 71 -5.81 -4.19 -5.31
N ARG A 72 -5.45 -5.36 -5.85
CA ARG A 72 -4.67 -5.47 -7.08
C ARG A 72 -5.65 -5.78 -8.20
N LYS A 73 -5.68 -4.92 -9.21
CA LYS A 73 -6.63 -4.99 -10.32
C LYS A 73 -5.88 -4.92 -11.65
N GLY A 74 -6.50 -5.47 -12.70
CA GLY A 74 -6.02 -5.36 -14.07
C GLY A 74 -6.62 -4.16 -14.78
N GLY A 75 -5.84 -3.50 -15.64
CA GLY A 75 -6.29 -2.42 -16.49
C GLY A 75 -5.69 -2.50 -17.88
N GLN A 76 -6.36 -1.92 -18.88
CA GLN A 76 -5.82 -1.74 -20.23
C GLN A 76 -5.53 -0.26 -20.46
N VAL A 77 -4.37 0.05 -21.02
CA VAL A 77 -3.99 1.41 -21.40
C VAL A 77 -4.82 1.83 -22.61
N VAL A 78 -5.59 2.91 -22.47
CA VAL A 78 -6.40 3.49 -23.56
C VAL A 78 -5.57 4.51 -24.34
N SER A 79 -4.83 5.35 -23.63
CA SER A 79 -3.96 6.36 -24.24
C SER A 79 -2.91 6.84 -23.24
N VAL A 80 -1.79 7.35 -23.75
CA VAL A 80 -0.72 7.95 -22.95
C VAL A 80 -0.51 9.38 -23.42
N THR A 81 -0.49 10.33 -22.48
CA THR A 81 -0.31 11.76 -22.73
C THR A 81 0.70 12.32 -21.75
N GLY A 82 1.94 12.51 -22.21
CA GLY A 82 3.03 12.97 -21.35
C GLY A 82 3.34 11.94 -20.28
N GLU A 83 3.17 12.32 -19.01
CA GLU A 83 3.47 11.47 -17.84
C GLU A 83 2.22 10.79 -17.26
N ASP A 84 1.07 10.97 -17.91
CA ASP A 84 -0.21 10.41 -17.49
C ASP A 84 -0.74 9.44 -18.54
N ALA A 85 -1.41 8.37 -18.10
CA ALA A 85 -2.11 7.41 -18.93
C ALA A 85 -3.59 7.33 -18.55
N GLN A 86 -4.46 7.21 -19.54
CA GLN A 86 -5.84 6.82 -19.34
C GLN A 86 -5.91 5.30 -19.32
N ILE A 87 -6.40 4.74 -18.21
CA ILE A 87 -6.51 3.31 -17.97
C ILE A 87 -8.00 2.95 -17.92
N MET A 88 -8.37 1.84 -18.53
CA MET A 88 -9.68 1.20 -18.40
C MET A 88 -9.57 0.00 -17.48
N ASP A 89 -10.36 -0.06 -16.42
CA ASP A 89 -10.44 -1.24 -15.56
C ASP A 89 -11.00 -2.44 -16.31
N LEU A 90 -10.37 -3.61 -16.18
CA LEU A 90 -10.80 -4.81 -16.91
C LEU A 90 -12.09 -5.44 -16.37
N ASP A 91 -12.44 -5.18 -15.10
CA ASP A 91 -13.63 -5.75 -14.47
C ASP A 91 -14.85 -4.81 -14.59
N THR A 92 -14.64 -3.51 -14.36
CA THR A 92 -15.71 -2.50 -14.31
C THR A 92 -15.86 -1.71 -15.61
N TYR A 93 -14.88 -1.76 -16.52
CA TYR A 93 -14.79 -0.93 -17.73
C TYR A 93 -14.78 0.58 -17.47
N GLU A 94 -14.61 1.00 -16.22
CA GLU A 94 -14.47 2.41 -15.88
C GLU A 94 -13.12 2.93 -16.33
N THR A 95 -13.09 4.17 -16.83
CA THR A 95 -11.85 4.82 -17.26
C THR A 95 -11.41 5.88 -16.26
N PHE A 96 -10.11 5.97 -16.03
CA PHE A 96 -9.51 6.96 -15.14
C PHE A 96 -8.07 7.28 -15.56
N THR A 97 -7.57 8.40 -15.06
CA THR A 97 -6.19 8.82 -15.32
C THR A 97 -5.26 8.38 -14.18
N MET A 98 -4.10 7.85 -14.53
CA MET A 98 -3.03 7.51 -13.61
C MET A 98 -1.71 8.09 -14.08
N ARG A 99 -0.85 8.42 -13.12
CA ARG A 99 0.54 8.79 -13.38
C ARG A 99 1.33 7.54 -13.80
N VAL A 100 2.05 7.63 -14.91
CA VAL A 100 2.97 6.58 -15.37
C VAL A 100 4.24 6.64 -14.52
N PRO A 101 4.72 5.51 -13.98
CA PRO A 101 6.03 5.46 -13.32
C PRO A 101 7.15 5.87 -14.28
N ASP A 102 8.17 6.58 -13.78
CA ASP A 102 9.28 7.09 -14.60
C ASP A 102 10.10 5.97 -15.29
N ASP A 103 9.99 4.74 -14.79
CA ASP A 103 10.68 3.54 -15.26
C ASP A 103 9.86 2.66 -16.22
N GLU A 104 8.63 3.05 -16.54
CA GLU A 104 7.72 2.31 -17.41
C GLU A 104 7.46 3.06 -18.73
N ASP A 105 7.46 2.35 -19.85
CA ASP A 105 7.07 2.87 -21.16
C ASP A 105 5.80 2.16 -21.61
N LEU A 106 4.66 2.84 -21.47
CA LEU A 106 3.33 2.28 -21.75
C LEU A 106 2.85 2.69 -23.13
N SER A 107 2.23 1.75 -23.84
CA SER A 107 1.56 1.95 -25.12
C SER A 107 0.06 1.68 -24.99
N PRO A 108 -0.78 2.28 -25.86
CA PRO A 108 -2.17 1.86 -25.99
C PRO A 108 -2.29 0.35 -26.20
N ASP A 109 -3.31 -0.25 -25.61
CA ASP A 109 -3.60 -1.69 -25.58
C ASP A 109 -2.70 -2.55 -24.68
N ASP A 110 -1.71 -1.97 -24.00
CA ASP A 110 -0.97 -2.69 -22.96
C ASP A 110 -1.87 -3.05 -21.78
N GLU A 111 -1.78 -4.29 -21.31
CA GLU A 111 -2.39 -4.74 -20.05
C GLU A 111 -1.43 -4.49 -18.89
N ILE A 112 -1.91 -3.81 -17.86
CA ILE A 112 -1.15 -3.44 -16.66
C ILE A 112 -1.84 -3.96 -15.40
N GLU A 113 -1.05 -4.11 -14.33
CA GLU A 113 -1.60 -4.24 -12.99
C GLU A 113 -1.50 -2.90 -12.25
N TYR A 114 -2.51 -2.61 -11.43
CA TYR A 114 -2.49 -1.45 -10.56
C TYR A 114 -3.06 -1.76 -9.17
N LEU A 115 -2.62 -0.98 -8.19
CA LEU A 115 -3.13 -1.01 -6.83
C LEU A 115 -4.19 0.08 -6.63
N GLU A 116 -5.26 -0.24 -5.92
CA GLU A 116 -6.31 0.70 -5.53
C GLU A 116 -6.57 0.68 -4.01
N TYR A 117 -6.73 1.87 -3.43
CA TYR A 117 -7.19 2.07 -2.06
C TYR A 117 -7.86 3.44 -1.89
N GLU A 118 -9.15 3.46 -1.54
CA GLU A 118 -9.93 4.68 -1.26
C GLU A 118 -9.74 5.79 -2.33
N GLY A 119 -9.75 5.40 -3.61
CA GLY A 119 -9.58 6.32 -4.75
C GLY A 119 -8.13 6.66 -5.10
N GLN A 120 -7.16 6.26 -4.30
CA GLN A 120 -5.74 6.34 -4.66
C GLN A 120 -5.37 5.15 -5.55
N ARG A 121 -4.58 5.41 -6.59
CA ARG A 121 -4.18 4.41 -7.59
C ARG A 121 -2.69 4.48 -7.87
N LYS A 122 -2.06 3.33 -8.12
CA LYS A 122 -0.65 3.23 -8.52
C LYS A 122 -0.40 2.02 -9.43
N ILE A 123 0.28 2.24 -10.54
CA ILE A 123 0.76 1.19 -11.46
C ILE A 123 1.92 0.43 -10.77
N VAL A 124 1.97 -0.90 -10.93
CA VAL A 124 2.92 -1.80 -10.23
C VAL A 124 3.66 -2.75 -11.13
#